data_AF-A0A914UBG4-F1
#
_entry.id   AF-A0A914UBG4-F1
#
_cell.length_a   1.000
_cell.length_b   1.000
_cell.length_c   1.000
_cell.angle_alpha   90.00
_cell.angle_beta   90.00
_cell.angle_gamma   90.00
#
_symmetry.space_group_name_H-M   'P 1'
#
loop_
_entity.id
_entity.type
_entity.pdbx_description
1 polymer ?
#
loop_
_entity_poly.entity_id
_entity_poly.type
_entity_poly.pdbx_seq_one_letter_code
_entity_poly.pdbx_strand_id
1 'polypeptide(L)'
;MALFSTLMTLPVQFIYRYFLIVKNIKLSNKQYTILLLISLFFSSTYTGWCLFVVWPREPGYSKMMKLLMADIYYSKEIPNFVTADISDWPLLANFVWVYVMAGAAYTVIIWSSFKVWAHLKINESHMSLATKDANHQISKTLIMQATLPVVVCLIPIAFTVTMVFARANIDGIGLCFSLFFAWIPIVNTLTTMFVVKSYRKTILTAIHWPTAATRRVKVTGTSAYMINKSFNSVV
;
A
#
# COMPACT_ATOMS: atom_id res chain seq x y z
N MET A 1 -5.80 6.06 -8.60
CA MET A 1 -6.43 6.37 -7.29
C MET A 1 -6.06 5.36 -6.21
N ALA A 2 -6.45 4.08 -6.31
CA ALA A 2 -6.14 3.06 -5.30
C ALA A 2 -4.64 2.88 -4.97
N LEU A 3 -3.77 3.06 -5.97
CA LEU A 3 -2.32 3.00 -5.79
C LEU A 3 -1.81 4.05 -4.80
N PHE A 4 -2.15 5.31 -5.06
CA PHE A 4 -1.63 6.42 -4.28
C PHE A 4 -2.15 6.36 -2.84
N SER A 5 -3.40 5.93 -2.66
CA SER A 5 -3.96 5.64 -1.34
C SER A 5 -3.20 4.53 -0.61
N THR A 6 -2.75 3.49 -1.32
CA THR A 6 -1.91 2.43 -0.73
C THR A 6 -0.54 2.99 -0.33
N LEU A 7 0.08 3.81 -1.18
CA LEU A 7 1.38 4.42 -0.91
C LEU A 7 1.32 5.37 0.30
N MET A 8 0.24 6.13 0.46
CA MET A 8 0.05 7.06 1.58
C MET A 8 -0.37 6.38 2.89
N THR A 9 -1.02 5.20 2.82
CA THR A 9 -1.42 4.46 4.03
C THR A 9 -0.29 3.61 4.63
N LEU A 10 0.72 3.24 3.84
CA LEU A 10 1.87 2.46 4.32
C LEU A 10 2.65 3.18 5.44
N PRO A 11 3.07 4.45 5.31
CA PRO A 11 3.76 5.17 6.38
C PRO A 11 2.99 5.16 7.71
N VAL A 12 1.65 5.25 7.68
CA VAL A 12 0.81 5.21 8.89
C VAL A 12 0.99 3.91 9.66
N GLN A 13 1.03 2.77 8.95
CA GLN A 13 1.21 1.46 9.57
C GLN A 13 2.59 1.35 10.27
N PHE A 14 3.62 1.89 9.63
CA PHE A 14 4.96 1.91 10.19
C PHE A 14 5.11 2.90 11.36
N ILE A 15 4.48 4.07 11.28
CA ILE A 15 4.40 5.04 12.39
C ILE A 15 3.69 4.41 13.59
N TYR A 16 2.51 3.80 13.38
CA TYR A 16 1.75 3.15 14.44
C TYR A 16 2.62 2.11 15.16
N ARG A 17 3.36 1.32 14.38
CA ARG A 17 4.24 0.30 14.90
C ARG A 17 5.44 0.87 15.66
N TYR A 18 6.02 1.96 15.18
CA TYR A 18 7.06 2.68 15.91
C TYR A 18 6.57 3.12 17.30
N PHE A 19 5.37 3.70 17.40
CA PHE A 19 4.80 4.08 18.69
C PHE A 19 4.52 2.87 19.58
N LEU A 20 3.98 1.79 19.02
CA LEU A 20 3.65 0.59 19.76
C LEU A 20 4.89 -0.12 20.32
N ILE A 21 5.95 -0.27 19.51
CA ILE A 21 7.12 -1.08 19.87
C ILE A 21 8.18 -0.24 20.57
N VAL A 22 8.57 0.90 19.98
CA VAL A 22 9.72 1.68 20.48
C VAL A 22 9.31 2.59 21.63
N LYS A 23 8.10 3.16 21.58
CA LYS A 23 7.59 4.04 22.63
C LYS A 23 6.72 3.32 23.65
N ASN A 24 6.33 2.07 23.39
CA ASN A 24 5.38 1.32 24.21
C ASN A 24 4.05 2.08 24.43
N ILE A 25 3.65 2.89 23.44
CA ILE A 25 2.41 3.68 23.46
C ILE A 25 1.45 3.06 22.44
N LYS A 26 0.32 2.58 22.94
CA LYS A 26 -0.82 2.24 22.08
C LYS A 26 -1.53 3.53 21.70
N LEU A 27 -1.41 3.92 20.43
CA LEU A 27 -2.22 5.00 19.88
C LEU A 27 -3.70 4.68 20.10
N SER A 28 -4.44 5.65 20.63
CA SER A 28 -5.90 5.53 20.78
C SER A 28 -6.54 5.33 19.41
N ASN A 29 -7.66 4.61 19.35
CA ASN A 29 -8.43 4.44 18.12
C ASN A 29 -8.72 5.78 17.43
N LYS A 30 -8.98 6.85 18.21
CA LYS A 30 -9.18 8.20 17.67
C LYS A 30 -7.92 8.74 16.96
N GLN A 31 -6.75 8.60 17.58
CA GLN A 31 -5.49 9.08 17.02
C GLN A 31 -5.10 8.32 15.75
N TYR A 32 -5.29 7.00 15.75
CA TYR A 32 -5.06 6.17 14.58
C TYR A 32 -6.02 6.51 13.43
N THR A 33 -7.31 6.70 13.72
CA THR A 33 -8.29 7.15 12.72
C THR A 33 -7.93 8.52 12.14
N ILE A 34 -7.46 9.47 12.96
CA ILE A 34 -7.00 10.78 12.48
C ILE A 34 -5.83 10.61 11.50
N LEU A 35 -4.84 9.78 11.80
CA LEU A 35 -3.71 9.53 10.89
C LEU A 35 -4.15 8.92 9.55
N LEU A 36 -5.14 8.03 9.58
CA LEU A 36 -5.73 7.47 8.37
C LEU A 36 -6.51 8.52 7.57
N LEU A 37 -7.30 9.36 8.23
CA LEU A 37 -8.04 10.45 7.58
C LEU A 37 -7.10 11.47 6.93
N ILE A 38 -5.99 11.81 7.58
CA ILE A 38 -4.95 12.67 6.99
C ILE A 38 -4.40 12.02 5.71
N SER A 39 -4.08 10.73 5.74
CA SER A 39 -3.54 10.01 4.57
C SER A 39 -4.55 9.92 3.43
N LEU A 40 -5.83 9.73 3.75
CA LEU A 40 -6.92 9.74 2.77
C LEU A 40 -7.13 11.14 2.18
N PHE A 41 -7.05 12.20 2.99
CA PHE A 41 -7.14 13.57 2.52
C PHE A 41 -6.04 13.91 1.49
N PHE A 42 -4.78 13.57 1.77
CA PHE A 42 -3.68 13.72 0.81
C PHE A 42 -3.89 12.90 -0.47
N SER A 43 -4.52 11.72 -0.35
CA SER A 43 -4.80 10.88 -1.51
C SER A 43 -5.92 11.44 -2.38
N SER A 44 -6.97 12.00 -1.77
CA SER A 44 -8.09 12.63 -2.46
C SER A 44 -7.69 13.94 -3.13
N THR A 45 -6.85 14.75 -2.49
CA THR A 45 -6.32 15.99 -3.09
C THR A 45 -5.44 15.69 -4.30
N TYR A 46 -4.57 14.68 -4.22
CA TYR A 46 -3.80 14.22 -5.38
C TYR A 46 -4.69 13.67 -6.50
N THR A 47 -5.77 12.96 -6.15
CA THR A 47 -6.76 12.49 -7.13
C THR A 47 -7.40 13.66 -7.89
N GLY A 48 -7.81 14.71 -7.17
CA GLY A 48 -8.33 15.94 -7.79
C GLY A 48 -7.30 16.63 -8.68
N TRP A 49 -6.04 16.69 -8.23
CA TRP A 49 -4.92 17.23 -9.02
C TRP A 49 -4.71 16.45 -10.32
N CYS A 50 -4.71 15.12 -10.27
CA CYS A 50 -4.60 14.28 -11.47
C CYS A 50 -5.73 14.54 -12.47
N LEU A 51 -6.97 14.76 -12.02
CA LEU A 51 -8.08 15.08 -12.93
C LEU A 51 -7.86 16.42 -13.65
N PHE A 52 -7.26 17.39 -12.96
CA PHE A 52 -6.88 18.67 -13.57
C PHE A 52 -5.73 18.52 -14.58
N VAL A 53 -4.72 17.70 -14.27
CA VAL A 53 -3.53 17.50 -15.12
C VAL A 53 -3.83 16.64 -16.35
N VAL A 54 -4.72 15.65 -16.22
CA VAL A 54 -5.13 14.76 -17.32
C VAL A 54 -6.08 15.46 -18.30
N TRP A 55 -6.63 16.60 -17.93
CA TRP A 55 -7.51 17.37 -18.81
C TRP A 55 -6.76 17.80 -20.08
N PRO A 56 -7.32 17.56 -21.29
CA PRO A 56 -6.64 17.83 -22.54
C PRO A 56 -6.24 19.31 -22.66
N ARG A 57 -4.96 19.56 -22.95
CA ARG A 57 -4.37 20.90 -23.05
C ARG A 57 -3.64 21.09 -24.36
N GLU A 58 -3.98 22.17 -25.07
CA GLU A 58 -3.31 22.59 -26.31
C GLU A 58 -1.94 23.20 -25.99
N PRO A 59 -0.88 23.00 -26.83
CA PRO A 59 -0.88 22.45 -28.18
C PRO A 59 -0.44 20.97 -28.33
N GLY A 60 0.03 20.33 -27.24
CA GLY A 60 0.51 18.94 -27.29
C GLY A 60 -0.58 17.95 -27.69
N TYR A 61 -1.80 18.19 -27.21
CA TYR A 61 -2.97 17.39 -27.50
C TYR A 61 -3.31 17.36 -29.00
N SER A 62 -3.44 18.51 -29.67
CA SER A 62 -3.76 18.55 -31.10
C SER A 62 -2.68 17.95 -32.00
N LYS A 63 -1.40 18.12 -31.63
CA LYS A 63 -0.29 17.49 -32.36
C LYS A 63 -0.38 15.97 -32.29
N MET A 64 -0.59 15.41 -31.11
CA MET A 64 -0.74 13.97 -30.92
C MET A 64 -2.04 13.45 -31.56
N MET A 65 -3.12 14.21 -31.46
CA MET A 65 -4.40 13.90 -32.12
C MET A 65 -4.23 13.76 -33.63
N LYS A 66 -3.49 14.69 -34.27
CA LYS A 66 -3.17 14.62 -35.70
C LYS A 66 -2.33 13.40 -36.06
N LEU A 67 -1.38 13.02 -35.21
CA LEU A 67 -0.56 11.81 -35.42
C LEU A 67 -1.39 10.54 -35.29
N LEU A 68 -2.27 10.45 -34.30
CA LEU A 68 -3.16 9.31 -34.10
C LEU A 68 -4.22 9.20 -35.20
N MET A 69 -4.78 10.31 -35.67
CA MET A 69 -5.72 10.31 -36.80
C MET A 69 -5.06 9.92 -38.13
N ALA A 70 -3.75 10.12 -38.27
CA ALA A 70 -2.99 9.68 -39.44
C ALA A 70 -2.70 8.18 -39.44
N ASP A 71 -2.84 7.50 -38.30
CA ASP A 71 -2.67 6.05 -38.18
C ASP A 71 -3.98 5.32 -38.52
N ILE A 72 -3.89 4.32 -39.41
CA ILE A 72 -5.03 3.51 -39.87
C ILE A 72 -5.72 2.82 -38.69
N TYR A 73 -4.97 2.40 -37.67
CA TYR A 73 -5.52 1.71 -36.49
C TYR A 73 -6.36 2.62 -35.59
N TYR A 74 -5.99 3.89 -35.44
CA TYR A 74 -6.65 4.84 -34.54
C TYR A 74 -7.62 5.79 -35.26
N SER A 75 -7.73 5.69 -36.58
CA SER A 75 -8.65 6.48 -37.42
C SER A 75 -10.14 6.29 -37.10
N LYS A 76 -10.54 5.12 -36.57
CA LYS A 76 -11.94 4.80 -36.24
C LYS A 76 -12.33 5.08 -34.79
N GLU A 77 -11.43 4.81 -33.84
CA GLU A 77 -11.64 5.06 -32.42
C GLU A 77 -10.32 5.52 -31.79
N ILE A 78 -10.33 6.75 -31.29
CA ILE A 78 -9.16 7.33 -30.64
C ILE A 78 -9.30 7.05 -29.14
N PRO A 79 -8.39 6.27 -28.54
CA PRO A 79 -8.43 6.02 -27.11
C PRO A 79 -8.20 7.33 -26.35
N ASN A 80 -8.69 7.44 -25.12
CA ASN A 80 -8.28 8.52 -24.23
C ASN A 80 -6.77 8.40 -23.98
N PHE A 81 -5.98 9.35 -24.46
CA PHE A 81 -4.53 9.38 -24.30
C PHE A 81 -4.10 10.66 -23.58
N VAL A 82 -3.04 10.54 -22.77
CA VAL A 82 -2.39 11.69 -22.12
C VAL A 82 -1.09 11.95 -22.86
N THR A 83 -0.88 13.19 -23.29
CA THR A 83 0.39 13.58 -23.88
C THR A 83 1.37 13.91 -22.76
N ALA A 84 2.48 13.18 -22.71
CA ALA A 84 3.52 13.43 -21.72
C ALA A 84 4.53 14.46 -22.28
N ASP A 85 4.19 15.74 -22.22
CA ASP A 85 5.08 16.83 -22.62
C ASP A 85 5.61 17.58 -21.38
N ILE A 86 6.92 17.50 -21.14
CA ILE A 86 7.58 18.18 -20.00
C ILE A 86 7.48 19.71 -20.12
N SER A 87 7.21 20.22 -21.32
CA SER A 87 6.97 21.64 -21.56
C SER A 87 5.68 22.13 -20.91
N ASP A 88 4.75 21.24 -20.57
CA ASP A 88 3.53 21.57 -19.84
C ASP A 88 3.79 21.58 -18.32
N TRP A 89 3.75 22.77 -17.73
CA TRP A 89 4.10 22.97 -16.33
C TRP A 89 3.24 22.16 -15.33
N PRO A 90 1.91 21.93 -15.52
CA PRO A 90 1.11 21.11 -14.61
C PRO A 90 1.52 19.64 -14.63
N LEU A 91 1.93 19.13 -15.79
CA LEU A 91 2.43 17.77 -15.91
C LEU A 91 3.80 17.63 -15.25
N LEU A 92 4.70 18.58 -15.46
CA LEU A 92 5.98 18.64 -14.75
C LEU A 92 5.77 18.72 -13.23
N ALA A 93 4.86 19.58 -12.78
CA ALA A 93 4.48 19.71 -11.37
C ALA A 93 3.91 18.39 -10.82
N ASN A 94 3.12 17.65 -11.61
CA ASN A 94 2.62 16.33 -11.23
C ASN A 94 3.75 15.32 -11.02
N PHE A 95 4.72 15.24 -11.94
CA PHE A 95 5.87 14.35 -11.77
C PHE A 95 6.66 14.70 -10.50
N VAL A 96 6.99 15.98 -10.32
CA VAL A 96 7.69 16.44 -9.11
C VAL A 96 6.92 16.09 -7.85
N TRP A 97 5.60 16.33 -7.83
CA TRP A 97 4.73 16.03 -6.70
C TRP A 97 4.76 14.54 -6.33
N VAL A 98 4.66 13.64 -7.31
CA VAL A 98 4.73 12.20 -7.10
C VAL A 98 6.07 11.79 -6.49
N TYR A 99 7.19 12.31 -7.02
CA TYR A 99 8.51 12.00 -6.48
C TYR A 99 8.72 12.51 -5.06
N VAL A 100 8.29 13.75 -4.77
CA VAL A 100 8.40 14.33 -3.42
C VAL A 100 7.57 13.54 -2.42
N MET A 101 6.32 13.24 -2.75
CA MET A 101 5.42 12.49 -1.87
C MET A 101 5.90 11.05 -1.65
N ALA A 102 6.35 10.37 -2.72
CA ALA A 102 6.94 9.04 -2.60
C ALA A 102 8.22 9.07 -1.77
N GLY A 103 9.12 10.02 -2.01
CA GLY A 103 10.36 10.19 -1.25
C GLY A 103 10.10 10.42 0.24
N ALA A 104 9.15 11.31 0.57
CA ALA A 104 8.75 11.57 1.95
C ALA A 104 8.17 10.32 2.64
N ALA A 105 7.25 9.62 1.96
CA ALA A 105 6.64 8.39 2.47
C ALA A 105 7.70 7.31 2.75
N TYR A 106 8.59 7.05 1.79
CA TYR A 106 9.65 6.05 1.95
C TYR A 106 10.69 6.44 2.98
N THR A 107 11.00 7.73 3.15
CA THR A 107 11.87 8.22 4.22
C THR A 107 11.29 7.86 5.58
N VAL A 108 9.99 8.12 5.80
CA VAL A 108 9.28 7.76 7.04
C VAL A 108 9.28 6.25 7.26
N ILE A 109 8.99 5.46 6.22
CA ILE A 109 8.98 3.99 6.28
C ILE A 109 10.36 3.47 6.69
N ILE A 110 11.43 3.90 6.02
CA ILE A 110 12.80 3.43 6.29
C ILE A 110 13.21 3.82 7.71
N TRP A 111 12.99 5.08 8.10
CA TRP A 111 13.35 5.58 9.42
C TRP A 111 12.65 4.82 10.55
N SER A 112 11.33 4.66 10.45
CA SER A 112 10.53 3.96 11.47
C SER A 112 10.83 2.45 11.49
N SER A 113 11.04 1.83 10.32
CA SER A 113 11.44 0.43 10.21
C SER A 113 12.76 0.17 10.90
N PHE A 114 13.76 1.04 10.65
CA PHE A 114 15.08 0.93 11.26
C PHE A 114 14.99 1.05 12.78
N LYS A 115 14.24 2.03 13.29
CA LYS A 115 14.03 2.21 14.74
C LYS A 115 13.34 1.00 15.37
N VAL A 116 12.29 0.46 14.74
CA VAL A 116 11.59 -0.74 15.20
C VAL A 116 12.52 -1.96 15.20
N TRP A 117 13.27 -2.17 14.13
CA TRP A 117 14.20 -3.29 14.02
C TRP A 117 15.32 -3.21 15.08
N ALA A 118 15.93 -2.04 15.24
CA ALA A 118 16.97 -1.83 16.25
C ALA A 118 16.43 -2.09 17.67
N HIS A 119 15.23 -1.60 17.99
CA HIS A 119 14.61 -1.82 19.30
C HIS A 119 14.27 -3.29 19.55
N LEU A 120 13.75 -4.00 18.54
CA LEU A 120 13.46 -5.44 18.65
C LEU A 120 14.73 -6.28 18.82
N LYS A 121 15.83 -5.89 18.16
CA LYS A 121 17.11 -6.60 18.27
C LYS A 121 17.77 -6.43 19.64
N ILE A 122 17.70 -5.23 20.21
CA ILE A 122 18.23 -4.96 21.56
C ILE A 122 17.43 -5.72 22.63
N ASN A 123 16.11 -5.77 22.50
CA ASN A 123 15.23 -6.40 23.49
C ASN A 123 14.94 -7.88 23.21
N GLU A 124 15.63 -8.49 22.23
CA GLU A 124 15.34 -9.84 21.76
C GLU A 124 15.43 -10.89 22.87
N SER A 125 16.38 -10.73 23.79
CA SER A 125 16.59 -11.61 24.96
C SER A 125 15.48 -11.54 26.01
N HIS A 126 14.73 -10.43 26.05
CA HIS A 126 13.66 -10.20 27.02
C HIS A 126 12.26 -10.54 26.48
N MET A 127 12.17 -10.93 25.21
CA MET A 127 10.90 -11.26 24.56
C MET A 127 10.62 -12.76 24.60
N SER A 128 9.37 -13.12 24.86
CA SER A 128 8.93 -14.51 24.66
C SER A 128 9.05 -14.91 23.18
N LEU A 129 9.28 -16.21 22.93
CA LEU A 129 9.32 -16.76 21.57
C LEU A 129 8.06 -16.41 20.78
N ALA A 130 6.88 -16.47 21.40
CA ALA A 130 5.61 -16.12 20.78
C ALA A 130 5.54 -14.64 20.36
N THR A 131 5.99 -13.72 21.22
CA THR A 131 5.99 -12.28 20.93
C THR A 131 7.01 -11.93 19.85
N LYS A 132 8.16 -12.61 19.85
CA LYS A 132 9.21 -12.47 18.83
C LYS A 132 8.69 -12.91 17.46
N ASP A 133 8.07 -14.08 17.39
CA ASP A 133 7.51 -14.62 16.14
C ASP A 133 6.39 -13.76 15.57
N ALA A 134 5.51 -13.23 16.43
CA ALA A 134 4.44 -12.32 16.01
C ALA A 134 5.02 -11.03 15.40
N ASN A 135 6.00 -10.41 16.06
CA ASN A 135 6.64 -9.20 15.55
C ASN A 135 7.42 -9.45 14.26
N HIS A 136 8.12 -10.56 14.14
CA HIS A 136 8.85 -10.91 12.92
C HIS A 136 7.89 -11.10 11.73
N GLN A 137 6.74 -11.75 11.95
CA GLN A 137 5.71 -11.94 10.91
C GLN A 137 5.10 -10.61 10.44
N ILE A 138 4.77 -9.72 11.37
CA ILE A 138 4.24 -8.39 11.05
C ILE A 138 5.29 -7.55 10.30
N SER A 139 6.55 -7.54 10.77
CA SER A 139 7.66 -6.87 10.07
C SER A 139 7.81 -7.33 8.63
N LYS A 140 7.88 -8.64 8.43
CA LYS A 140 8.09 -9.22 7.10
C LYS A 140 6.97 -8.84 6.14
N THR A 141 5.73 -8.86 6.64
CA THR A 141 4.55 -8.46 5.86
C THR A 141 4.63 -6.99 5.44
N LEU A 142 4.87 -6.10 6.40
CA LEU A 142 4.95 -4.65 6.16
C LEU A 142 6.08 -4.30 5.18
N ILE A 143 7.25 -4.94 5.31
CA ILE A 143 8.36 -4.73 4.39
C ILE A 143 7.99 -5.18 2.98
N MET A 144 7.37 -6.36 2.83
CA MET A 144 6.93 -6.84 1.51
C MET A 144 5.88 -5.90 0.88
N GLN A 145 4.94 -5.39 1.67
CA GLN A 145 3.97 -4.39 1.21
C GLN A 145 4.63 -3.06 0.83
N ALA A 146 5.71 -2.65 1.52
CA ALA A 146 6.46 -1.46 1.16
C ALA A 146 7.33 -1.63 -0.10
N THR A 147 7.87 -2.83 -0.35
CA THR A 147 8.70 -3.12 -1.54
C THR A 147 7.86 -3.24 -2.81
N LEU A 148 6.62 -3.73 -2.71
CA LEU A 148 5.79 -4.00 -3.88
C LEU A 148 5.51 -2.74 -4.75
N PRO A 149 5.09 -1.58 -4.19
CA PRO A 149 4.92 -0.36 -4.98
C PRO A 149 6.24 0.15 -5.60
N VAL A 150 7.40 -0.12 -5.00
CA VAL A 150 8.69 0.27 -5.60
C VAL A 150 8.89 -0.46 -6.92
N VAL A 151 8.72 -1.78 -6.89
CA VAL A 151 8.97 -2.63 -8.07
C VAL A 151 7.94 -2.39 -9.16
N VAL A 152 6.66 -2.27 -8.79
CA VAL A 152 5.56 -2.24 -9.76
C VAL A 152 5.18 -0.82 -10.21
N CYS A 153 5.61 0.23 -9.49
CA CYS A 153 5.32 1.62 -9.88
C CYS A 153 6.54 2.48 -10.05
N LEU A 154 7.43 2.56 -9.06
CA LEU A 154 8.57 3.46 -9.17
C LEU A 154 9.47 3.10 -10.34
N ILE A 155 9.71 1.80 -10.60
CA ILE A 155 10.54 1.39 -11.75
C ILE A 155 9.89 1.77 -13.09
N PRO A 156 8.63 1.40 -13.41
CA PRO A 156 7.99 1.85 -14.65
C PRO A 156 7.89 3.36 -14.80
N ILE A 157 7.58 4.09 -13.71
CA ILE A 157 7.50 5.55 -13.72
C ILE A 157 8.89 6.15 -13.98
N ALA A 158 9.92 5.71 -13.26
CA ALA A 158 11.29 6.19 -13.47
C ALA A 158 11.79 5.91 -14.89
N PHE A 159 11.47 4.73 -15.42
CA PHE A 159 11.78 4.39 -16.81
C PHE A 159 11.06 5.30 -17.81
N THR A 160 9.76 5.52 -17.61
CA THR A 160 8.96 6.42 -18.48
C THR A 160 9.49 7.83 -18.43
N VAL A 161 9.73 8.38 -17.24
CA VAL A 161 10.28 9.72 -17.04
C VAL A 161 11.65 9.85 -17.71
N THR A 162 12.53 8.85 -17.55
CA THR A 162 13.84 8.82 -18.20
C THR A 162 13.71 8.85 -19.73
N MET A 163 12.76 8.10 -20.31
CA MET A 163 12.50 8.14 -21.76
C MET A 163 12.01 9.51 -22.23
N VAL A 164 11.11 10.15 -21.47
CA VAL A 164 10.62 11.50 -21.81
C VAL A 164 11.78 12.51 -21.78
N PHE A 165 12.67 12.44 -20.79
CA PHE A 165 13.88 13.28 -20.76
C PHE A 165 14.86 12.97 -21.88
N ALA A 166 15.02 11.69 -22.24
CA ALA A 166 15.86 11.24 -23.35
C ALA A 166 15.25 11.51 -24.73
N ARG A 167 13.99 12.01 -24.80
CA ARG A 167 13.21 12.19 -26.03
C ARG A 167 13.12 10.92 -26.88
N ALA A 168 13.17 9.75 -26.24
CA ALA A 168 13.03 8.46 -26.88
C ALA A 168 11.54 8.10 -26.98
N ASN A 169 11.04 7.91 -28.20
CA ASN A 169 9.69 7.42 -28.45
C ASN A 169 9.73 5.93 -28.75
N ILE A 170 9.10 5.14 -27.87
CA ILE A 170 8.84 3.72 -28.10
C ILE A 170 7.33 3.56 -28.21
N ASP A 171 6.86 3.19 -29.39
CA ASP A 171 5.43 3.02 -29.64
C ASP A 171 4.86 1.91 -28.76
N GLY A 172 3.67 2.14 -28.21
CA GLY A 172 2.96 1.17 -27.38
C GLY A 172 3.43 1.03 -25.92
N ILE A 173 4.55 1.64 -25.52
CA ILE A 173 5.09 1.47 -24.16
C ILE A 173 4.17 2.01 -23.06
N GLY A 174 3.48 3.13 -23.33
CA GLY A 174 2.47 3.68 -22.44
C GLY A 174 1.26 2.76 -22.26
N LEU A 175 0.91 2.01 -23.32
CA LEU A 175 -0.18 1.04 -23.31
C LEU A 175 0.21 -0.20 -22.49
N CYS A 176 1.44 -0.69 -22.67
CA CYS A 176 2.02 -1.74 -21.83
C CYS A 176 2.03 -1.34 -20.35
N PHE A 177 2.52 -0.13 -20.01
CA PHE A 177 2.54 0.32 -18.61
C PHE A 177 1.16 0.54 -18.02
N SER A 178 0.20 1.01 -18.82
CA SER A 178 -1.19 1.13 -18.38
C SER A 178 -1.78 -0.23 -17.99
N LEU A 179 -1.48 -1.29 -18.74
CA LEU A 179 -1.85 -2.65 -18.39
C LEU A 179 -1.16 -3.11 -17.10
N PHE A 180 0.15 -2.85 -16.92
CA PHE A 180 0.84 -3.17 -15.67
C PHE A 180 0.24 -2.44 -14.47
N PHE A 181 -0.10 -1.16 -14.61
CA PHE A 181 -0.73 -0.37 -13.55
C PHE A 181 -2.13 -0.86 -13.18
N ALA A 182 -2.90 -1.39 -14.15
CA ALA A 182 -4.22 -1.96 -13.89
C ALA A 182 -4.18 -3.23 -13.02
N TRP A 183 -3.10 -4.02 -13.08
CA TRP A 183 -2.96 -5.26 -12.32
C TRP A 183 -2.53 -5.05 -10.85
N ILE A 184 -2.14 -3.84 -10.47
CA ILE A 184 -1.53 -3.59 -9.16
C ILE A 184 -2.44 -3.92 -7.97
N PRO A 185 -3.74 -3.57 -7.96
CA PRO A 185 -4.62 -3.94 -6.85
C PRO A 185 -4.69 -5.47 -6.66
N ILE A 186 -4.64 -6.21 -7.76
CA ILE A 186 -4.63 -7.68 -7.77
C ILE A 186 -3.30 -8.16 -7.16
N VAL A 187 -2.16 -7.66 -7.65
CA VAL A 187 -0.84 -8.05 -7.13
C VAL A 187 -0.68 -7.70 -5.64
N ASN A 188 -1.17 -6.54 -5.19
CA ASN A 188 -1.12 -6.14 -3.78
C ASN A 188 -1.95 -7.08 -2.89
N THR A 189 -3.14 -7.47 -3.37
CA THR A 189 -4.03 -8.40 -2.67
C THR A 189 -3.43 -9.80 -2.62
N LEU A 190 -2.93 -10.31 -3.75
CA LEU A 190 -2.28 -11.62 -3.84
C LEU A 190 -1.02 -11.68 -2.98
N THR A 191 -0.19 -10.63 -3.02
CA THR A 191 1.01 -10.53 -2.17
C THR A 191 0.62 -10.61 -0.71
N THR A 192 -0.39 -9.85 -0.27
CA THR A 192 -0.87 -9.90 1.12
C THR A 192 -1.42 -11.29 1.48
N MET A 193 -2.19 -11.93 0.59
CA MET A 193 -2.74 -13.27 0.80
C MET A 193 -1.66 -14.36 0.93
N PHE A 194 -0.62 -14.33 0.07
CA PHE A 194 0.44 -15.34 0.06
C PHE A 194 1.59 -15.05 1.04
N VAL A 195 1.75 -13.82 1.50
CA VAL A 195 2.84 -13.47 2.45
C VAL A 195 2.38 -13.63 3.89
N VAL A 196 1.16 -13.20 4.21
CA VAL A 196 0.66 -13.22 5.58
C VAL A 196 0.28 -14.64 5.96
N LYS A 197 1.05 -15.23 6.89
CA LYS A 197 0.80 -16.60 7.37
C LYS A 197 -0.63 -16.83 7.85
N SER A 198 -1.27 -15.82 8.45
CA SER A 198 -2.67 -15.91 8.88
C SER A 198 -3.62 -16.07 7.70
N TYR A 199 -3.49 -15.25 6.66
CA TYR A 199 -4.30 -15.37 5.45
C TYR A 199 -4.03 -16.68 4.71
N ARG A 200 -2.75 -17.08 4.58
CA ARG A 200 -2.41 -18.39 4.01
C ARG A 200 -3.06 -19.54 4.76
N LYS A 201 -3.03 -19.54 6.09
CA LYS A 201 -3.69 -20.59 6.88
C LYS A 201 -5.19 -20.58 6.65
N THR A 202 -5.85 -19.43 6.67
CA THR A 202 -7.29 -19.33 6.39
C THR A 202 -7.63 -19.80 4.97
N ILE A 203 -6.85 -19.42 3.96
CA ILE A 203 -7.06 -19.82 2.57
C ILE A 203 -6.82 -21.32 2.40
N LEU A 204 -5.75 -21.86 2.98
CA LEU A 204 -5.50 -23.30 2.95
C LEU A 204 -6.61 -24.05 3.69
N THR A 205 -7.04 -23.61 4.87
CA THR A 205 -8.18 -24.22 5.58
C THR A 205 -9.49 -24.12 4.79
N ALA A 206 -9.72 -23.02 4.06
CA ALA A 206 -10.90 -22.85 3.21
C ALA A 206 -10.85 -23.73 1.94
N ILE A 207 -9.68 -23.84 1.30
CA ILE A 207 -9.46 -24.65 0.10
C ILE A 207 -9.48 -26.15 0.42
N HIS A 208 -9.03 -26.56 1.61
CA HIS A 208 -9.03 -27.97 2.00
C HIS A 208 -10.41 -28.52 2.39
N TRP A 209 -11.48 -27.70 2.35
CA TRP A 209 -12.83 -27.99 2.85
C TRP A 209 -12.84 -28.38 4.34
N PRO A 210 -13.76 -27.88 5.18
CA PRO A 210 -13.86 -28.35 6.55
C PRO A 210 -14.39 -29.80 6.54
N THR A 211 -13.52 -30.79 6.58
CA THR A 211 -13.90 -32.07 7.19
C THR A 211 -14.19 -31.75 8.65
N ALA A 212 -15.45 -31.89 9.03
CA ALA A 212 -16.00 -31.68 10.35
C ALA A 212 -15.03 -32.10 11.47
N ALA A 213 -14.42 -31.13 12.16
CA ALA A 213 -13.68 -31.38 13.39
C ALA A 213 -13.53 -30.08 14.21
N THR A 214 -14.60 -29.78 14.95
CA THR A 214 -14.55 -29.43 16.37
C THR A 214 -13.47 -28.43 16.83
N ARG A 215 -13.84 -27.14 16.91
CA ARG A 215 -13.38 -26.29 18.03
C ARG A 215 -14.58 -25.83 18.84
N ARG A 216 -15.00 -26.70 19.75
CA ARG A 216 -15.50 -26.20 21.04
C ARG A 216 -14.42 -25.29 21.58
N VAL A 217 -14.74 -24.02 21.76
CA VAL A 217 -13.98 -23.15 22.66
C VAL A 217 -14.05 -23.85 24.02
N LYS A 218 -12.98 -24.56 24.41
CA LYS A 218 -12.75 -24.87 25.82
C LYS A 218 -12.55 -23.52 26.49
N VAL A 219 -13.61 -23.01 27.11
CA VAL A 219 -13.48 -22.11 28.25
C VAL A 219 -12.82 -22.95 29.32
N THR A 220 -11.48 -23.00 29.31
CA THR A 220 -10.72 -23.66 30.37
C THR A 220 -11.00 -22.90 31.65
N GLY A 221 -11.56 -23.63 32.62
CA GLY A 221 -12.14 -23.07 33.82
C GLY A 221 -11.12 -22.32 34.66
N THR A 222 -11.49 -21.09 35.02
CA THR A 222 -11.07 -20.47 36.28
C THR A 222 -12.17 -19.55 36.86
N SER A 223 -13.17 -19.14 36.07
CA SER A 223 -14.31 -18.34 36.57
C SER A 223 -15.49 -19.13 37.15
N ALA A 224 -15.58 -20.46 36.96
CA ALA A 224 -16.71 -21.24 37.49
C ALA A 224 -16.60 -21.59 38.99
N TYR A 225 -15.41 -21.52 39.58
CA TYR A 225 -15.23 -21.76 41.02
C TYR A 225 -15.51 -20.53 41.89
N MET A 226 -15.53 -19.32 41.31
CA MET A 226 -15.76 -18.07 42.05
C MET A 226 -17.25 -17.74 42.20
N ILE A 227 -18.12 -18.28 41.35
CA ILE A 227 -19.55 -17.97 41.39
C ILE A 227 -20.28 -18.89 42.40
N ASN A 228 -19.89 -20.16 42.50
CA ASN A 228 -20.56 -21.11 43.41
C ASN A 228 -20.18 -20.89 44.89
N LYS A 229 -19.00 -20.32 45.18
CA LYS A 229 -18.60 -20.03 46.57
C LYS A 229 -19.27 -18.78 47.15
N SER A 230 -19.84 -17.88 46.32
CA SER A 230 -20.57 -16.71 46.82
C SER A 230 -22.06 -16.97 47.11
N PHE A 231 -22.60 -18.11 46.63
CA PHE A 231 -24.02 -18.43 46.79
C PHE A 231 -24.30 -19.35 48.01
N ASN A 232 -23.29 -20.10 48.47
CA ASN A 232 -23.41 -21.00 49.63
C ASN A 232 -22.96 -20.37 50.98
N SER A 233 -22.84 -19.04 51.06
CA SER A 233 -22.55 -18.33 52.33
C SER A 233 -23.64 -17.32 52.73
N VAL A 234 -24.82 -17.39 52.12
CA VAL A 234 -25.95 -16.48 52.41
C VAL A 234 -27.30 -17.24 52.55
N VAL A 235 -27.28 -18.54 52.80
CA VAL A 235 -28.46 -19.29 53.28
C VAL A 235 -28.04 -20.18 54.44
#